data_AF-A0A349JYT5-F1
#
_entry.id   AF-A0A349JYT5-F1
#
_cell.length_a   1.000
_cell.length_b   1.000
_cell.length_c   1.000
_cell.angle_alpha   90.00
_cell.angle_beta   90.00
_cell.angle_gamma   90.00
#
_symmetry.space_group_name_H-M   'P 1'
#
loop_
_entity.id
_entity.type
_entity.pdbx_description
1 polymer ?
#
loop_
_entity_poly.entity_id
_entity_poly.type
_entity_poly.pdbx_seq_one_letter_code
_entity_poly.pdbx_strand_id
1 'polypeptide(L)'
;MADSLTTVTRALAALTAAMLPVLAQGETIVVSSASHPALQRALAETPESDKDTNGQLSLEEYGELLAHQRPHTPEQPKAPLLPVRPNGDLVIHDFENNDLGQNPKWSPVHPTPLKDNQLGALGGNWKREGDAFNRDLQSGTKMMKRRVGPFEGKFFLTTIGNTERAVGSLLSPVFLVEQDYILIRMSGGGYPGRVCVNIHTTQGIVRSATGRNDDYFERVAIDVREFRGQFARLELRDQHRGLWGHLNVDEILMTAQPGDARMVTHRPPPPVPSGGLVISSSGRRQGVLKLENGQLSCESKPLSGEVFLAINPLPENAPSLPGAVHLLDGEVWNAEVRTVEGAGRKKVLNIRSQIFGEKKIPLAALASMEFVAGAPDDPREPGTFYRRDGHPLPGSLIWVRAKDIAIRSPLGVIPVPRAAALRFVLATPRPTARPSGDEIGLTDGSLLFGATRFEGNQLLLQHETLGELKLAWNAVHYLRRTIAGLIWLDSVPRTVMESIGPALPPPAPRLTTTVTDSHTRSLRIMPHTVLRLSLPAPRGPSVFRGQLHLVPGNRARLEV
;
A
#
# COMPACT_ATOMS: atom_id res chain seq x y z
N MET A 1 38.28 -57.14 -10.83
CA MET A 1 37.12 -58.06 -10.77
C MET A 1 35.96 -57.26 -10.19
N ALA A 2 35.25 -56.52 -11.03
CA ALA A 2 34.13 -56.96 -11.89
C ALA A 2 32.78 -56.90 -11.14
N ASP A 3 32.11 -55.75 -11.34
CA ASP A 3 30.70 -55.57 -11.71
C ASP A 3 29.59 -56.53 -11.26
N SER A 4 28.60 -55.90 -10.61
CA SER A 4 27.18 -55.79 -11.05
C SER A 4 26.07 -56.66 -10.42
N LEU A 5 25.03 -55.92 -10.00
CA LEU A 5 23.57 -56.16 -10.11
C LEU A 5 22.93 -57.40 -9.44
N THR A 6 22.00 -57.16 -8.51
CA THR A 6 20.57 -57.62 -8.50
C THR A 6 19.91 -57.26 -7.15
N THR A 7 18.84 -56.45 -7.07
CA THR A 7 17.40 -56.75 -7.27
C THR A 7 16.68 -57.31 -6.02
N VAL A 8 15.92 -56.42 -5.33
CA VAL A 8 14.49 -56.58 -4.93
C VAL A 8 14.09 -57.22 -3.56
N THR A 9 13.27 -56.44 -2.83
CA THR A 9 12.26 -56.77 -1.77
C THR A 9 12.73 -57.36 -0.43
N ARG A 10 12.10 -57.17 0.75
CA ARG A 10 10.79 -56.63 1.20
C ARG A 10 10.92 -56.35 2.72
N ALA A 11 10.48 -55.18 3.21
CA ALA A 11 9.29 -54.97 4.06
C ALA A 11 9.45 -55.20 5.58
N LEU A 12 9.16 -54.13 6.35
CA LEU A 12 8.08 -54.00 7.35
C LEU A 12 8.02 -52.48 7.70
N ALA A 13 7.06 -51.67 7.27
CA ALA A 13 5.63 -51.65 7.57
C ALA A 13 5.32 -51.49 9.08
N ALA A 14 5.12 -50.24 9.50
CA ALA A 14 4.13 -49.90 10.52
C ALA A 14 3.28 -48.74 9.96
N LEU A 15 2.07 -49.11 9.54
CA LEU A 15 1.00 -48.19 9.16
C LEU A 15 0.42 -47.55 10.41
N THR A 16 0.27 -46.22 10.39
CA THR A 16 -0.95 -45.58 10.88
C THR A 16 -1.46 -44.69 9.77
N ALA A 17 -2.58 -45.12 9.18
CA ALA A 17 -3.33 -44.41 8.17
C ALA A 17 -3.96 -43.14 8.77
N ALA A 18 -3.72 -42.00 8.13
CA ALA A 18 -4.68 -40.90 8.13
C ALA A 18 -5.26 -40.84 6.72
N MET A 19 -6.54 -41.20 6.60
CA MET A 19 -7.30 -41.14 5.36
C MET A 19 -7.25 -39.74 4.75
N LEU A 20 -6.79 -39.63 3.51
CA LEU A 20 -7.19 -38.54 2.63
C LEU A 20 -8.65 -38.80 2.21
N PRO A 21 -9.57 -37.83 2.34
CA PRO A 21 -10.89 -38.01 1.74
C PRO A 21 -10.70 -38.00 0.22
N VAL A 22 -11.13 -39.09 -0.41
CA VAL A 22 -11.57 -39.09 -1.79
C VAL A 22 -12.70 -38.07 -1.88
N LEU A 23 -12.44 -36.90 -2.48
CA LEU A 23 -13.51 -35.95 -2.78
C LEU A 23 -14.39 -36.57 -3.87
N ALA A 24 -15.46 -37.19 -3.41
CA ALA A 24 -16.58 -37.61 -4.23
C ALA A 24 -17.23 -36.38 -4.89
N GLN A 25 -17.88 -36.64 -6.02
CA GLN A 25 -18.59 -35.66 -6.84
C GLN A 25 -19.51 -34.76 -5.98
N GLY A 26 -19.40 -33.44 -6.17
CA GLY A 26 -20.44 -32.49 -5.79
C GLY A 26 -20.48 -32.04 -4.32
N GLU A 27 -19.35 -32.01 -3.61
CA GLU A 27 -19.33 -31.48 -2.24
C GLU A 27 -19.19 -29.94 -2.20
N THR A 28 -20.17 -29.27 -1.58
CA THR A 28 -20.06 -27.88 -1.15
C THR A 28 -19.13 -27.81 0.06
N ILE A 29 -17.93 -27.24 -0.12
CA ILE A 29 -16.98 -27.05 0.98
C ILE A 29 -17.39 -25.81 1.77
N VAL A 30 -17.96 -26.00 2.96
CA VAL A 30 -18.23 -24.91 3.91
C VAL A 30 -16.96 -24.65 4.72
N VAL A 31 -16.31 -23.51 4.46
CA VAL A 31 -15.14 -23.05 5.20
C VAL A 31 -15.61 -22.13 6.33
N SER A 32 -15.35 -22.51 7.57
CA SER A 32 -15.59 -21.70 8.77
C SER A 32 -14.27 -21.28 9.41
N SER A 33 -14.31 -20.33 10.36
CA SER A 33 -13.12 -19.97 11.16
C SER A 33 -12.46 -21.18 11.83
N ALA A 34 -13.24 -22.24 12.12
CA ALA A 34 -12.74 -23.46 12.72
C ALA A 34 -12.04 -24.41 11.73
N SER A 35 -12.25 -24.30 10.42
CA SER A 35 -11.76 -25.26 9.41
C SER A 35 -10.73 -24.69 8.43
N HIS A 36 -10.34 -23.42 8.56
CA HIS A 36 -9.39 -22.78 7.63
C HIS A 36 -7.98 -22.60 8.24
N PRO A 37 -6.92 -23.20 7.66
CA PRO A 37 -5.57 -23.16 8.24
C PRO A 37 -5.00 -21.76 8.42
N ALA A 38 -5.34 -20.78 7.57
CA ALA A 38 -4.87 -19.41 7.73
C ALA A 38 -5.70 -18.59 8.74
N LEU A 39 -6.96 -18.98 8.99
CA LEU A 39 -7.77 -18.35 10.05
C LEU A 39 -7.43 -18.96 11.40
N GLN A 40 -7.20 -20.28 11.46
CA GLN A 40 -6.61 -20.93 12.63
C GLN A 40 -5.20 -20.37 12.91
N ARG A 41 -4.39 -20.10 11.89
CA ARG A 41 -3.09 -19.45 12.06
C ARG A 41 -3.21 -17.99 12.51
N ALA A 42 -4.14 -17.21 11.99
CA ALA A 42 -4.44 -15.87 12.51
C ALA A 42 -5.03 -15.87 13.94
N LEU A 43 -5.57 -17.00 14.40
CA LEU A 43 -6.04 -17.26 15.77
C LEU A 43 -4.97 -17.89 16.69
N ALA A 44 -3.89 -18.43 16.12
CA ALA A 44 -2.85 -19.21 16.82
C ALA A 44 -1.43 -18.64 16.67
N GLU A 45 -1.24 -17.59 15.85
CA GLU A 45 -0.02 -16.79 15.85
C GLU A 45 0.00 -15.97 17.13
N THR A 46 0.73 -16.47 18.11
CA THR A 46 1.05 -15.77 19.34
C THR A 46 2.03 -14.63 19.06
N PRO A 47 2.01 -13.55 19.84
CA PRO A 47 2.66 -12.30 19.51
C PRO A 47 4.20 -12.30 19.69
N GLU A 48 4.83 -13.47 19.86
CA GLU A 48 6.27 -13.56 20.11
C GLU A 48 7.16 -13.34 18.87
N SER A 49 6.65 -12.72 17.80
CA SER A 49 7.41 -12.54 16.56
C SER A 49 8.33 -11.32 16.51
N ASP A 50 8.55 -10.59 17.60
CA ASP A 50 9.62 -9.58 17.67
C ASP A 50 10.20 -9.48 19.09
N LYS A 51 11.28 -10.22 19.32
CA LYS A 51 12.24 -9.90 20.39
C LYS A 51 13.08 -8.73 19.91
N ASP A 52 12.97 -7.55 20.53
CA ASP A 52 13.84 -6.43 20.21
C ASP A 52 15.14 -6.42 21.04
N THR A 53 16.23 -6.01 20.40
CA THR A 53 17.62 -6.05 20.89
C THR A 53 17.97 -4.92 21.88
N ASN A 54 16.98 -4.24 22.46
CA ASN A 54 17.16 -2.94 23.12
C ASN A 54 17.12 -2.99 24.65
N GLY A 55 17.06 -4.19 25.26
CA GLY A 55 17.11 -4.36 26.72
C GLY A 55 15.92 -3.76 27.47
N GLN A 56 14.74 -3.68 26.85
CA GLN A 56 13.48 -3.31 27.51
C GLN A 56 12.47 -4.45 27.41
N LEU A 57 11.59 -4.55 28.41
CA LEU A 57 10.49 -5.51 28.35
C LEU A 57 9.40 -5.04 27.39
N SER A 58 8.91 -6.00 26.61
CA SER A 58 7.68 -5.92 25.82
C SER A 58 6.45 -5.69 26.71
N LEU A 59 5.34 -5.24 26.10
CA LEU A 59 4.07 -5.07 26.82
C LEU A 59 3.56 -6.41 27.41
N GLU A 60 3.91 -7.54 26.79
CA GLU A 60 3.55 -8.88 27.25
C GLU A 60 4.36 -9.30 28.48
N GLU A 61 5.68 -9.16 28.43
CA GLU A 61 6.56 -9.41 29.57
C GLU A 61 6.20 -8.53 30.78
N TYR A 62 5.71 -7.32 30.53
CA TYR A 62 5.20 -6.44 31.59
C TYR A 62 3.89 -6.94 32.21
N GLY A 63 2.97 -7.46 31.38
CA GLY A 63 1.73 -8.09 31.85
C GLY A 63 1.99 -9.32 32.72
N GLU A 64 2.97 -10.14 32.35
CA GLU A 64 3.36 -11.34 33.10
C GLU A 64 4.00 -11.02 34.46
N LEU A 65 4.84 -9.98 34.55
CA LEU A 65 5.46 -9.54 35.81
C LEU A 65 4.43 -9.03 36.83
N LEU A 66 3.37 -8.36 36.38
CA LEU A 66 2.32 -7.83 37.25
C LEU A 66 1.33 -8.90 37.72
N ALA A 67 1.15 -9.98 36.96
CA ALA A 67 0.34 -11.12 37.37
C ALA A 67 0.86 -11.77 38.65
N HIS A 68 2.17 -11.66 38.92
CA HIS A 68 2.83 -12.23 40.09
C HIS A 68 2.82 -11.33 41.35
N GLN A 69 2.23 -10.12 41.30
CA GLN A 69 2.13 -9.21 42.45
C GLN A 69 0.66 -8.79 42.73
N ARG A 70 0.00 -9.43 43.74
CA ARG A 70 -1.28 -9.16 44.51
C ARG A 70 -2.51 -8.51 43.80
N PRO A 71 -3.76 -8.58 44.28
CA PRO A 71 -4.92 -8.00 43.55
C PRO A 71 -4.99 -6.46 43.55
N HIS A 72 -5.53 -5.87 42.48
CA HIS A 72 -5.71 -4.41 42.28
C HIS A 72 -7.00 -3.95 42.99
N THR A 73 -6.89 -3.22 44.10
CA THR A 73 -8.04 -2.61 44.80
C THR A 73 -7.96 -1.08 44.75
N PRO A 74 -9.08 -0.36 44.86
CA PRO A 74 -9.09 1.11 44.94
C PRO A 74 -8.23 1.66 46.10
N GLU A 75 -8.02 0.85 47.13
CA GLU A 75 -7.24 1.16 48.33
C GLU A 75 -5.72 0.94 48.12
N GLN A 76 -5.32 0.22 47.07
CA GLN A 76 -3.92 -0.06 46.69
C GLN A 76 -3.78 -0.14 45.15
N PRO A 77 -3.71 0.99 44.43
CA PRO A 77 -3.51 0.97 42.98
C PRO A 77 -2.11 0.43 42.61
N LYS A 78 -2.03 -0.48 41.63
CA LYS A 78 -0.74 -1.09 41.18
C LYS A 78 0.08 -0.20 40.26
N ALA A 79 -0.52 0.83 39.66
CA ALA A 79 0.15 1.79 38.81
C ALA A 79 0.10 3.17 39.48
N PRO A 80 1.18 3.98 39.39
CA PRO A 80 1.10 5.38 39.77
C PRO A 80 0.00 6.04 38.94
N LEU A 81 -0.85 6.81 39.62
CA LEU A 81 -1.93 7.54 38.95
C LEU A 81 -1.32 8.66 38.10
N LEU A 82 -1.76 8.76 36.85
CA LEU A 82 -1.46 9.94 36.04
C LEU A 82 -1.91 11.20 36.79
N PRO A 83 -1.23 12.35 36.61
CA PRO A 83 -1.68 13.61 37.18
C PRO A 83 -3.15 13.89 36.81
N VAL A 84 -3.96 14.19 37.82
CA VAL A 84 -5.40 14.43 37.64
C VAL A 84 -5.67 15.92 37.60
N ARG A 85 -6.36 16.40 36.56
CA ARG A 85 -6.83 17.78 36.46
C ARG A 85 -8.08 17.98 37.33
N PRO A 86 -8.44 19.23 37.71
CA PRO A 86 -9.65 19.51 38.50
C PRO A 86 -10.96 19.02 37.86
N ASN A 87 -10.98 18.85 36.53
CA ASN A 87 -12.14 18.33 35.79
C ASN A 87 -12.17 16.79 35.72
N GLY A 88 -11.20 16.09 36.33
CA GLY A 88 -11.11 14.63 36.34
C GLY A 88 -10.35 14.03 35.16
N ASP A 89 -9.82 14.84 34.24
CA ASP A 89 -8.99 14.34 33.14
C ASP A 89 -7.61 13.91 33.66
N LEU A 90 -7.09 12.81 33.13
CA LEU A 90 -5.76 12.30 33.46
C LEU A 90 -4.74 12.79 32.43
N VAL A 91 -3.62 13.35 32.86
CA VAL A 91 -2.60 13.90 31.97
C VAL A 91 -1.58 12.82 31.61
N ILE A 92 -1.55 12.41 30.34
CA ILE A 92 -0.45 11.58 29.82
C ILE A 92 0.76 12.47 29.55
N HIS A 93 0.57 13.60 28.85
CA HIS A 93 1.63 14.59 28.63
C HIS A 93 1.04 15.95 28.25
N ASP A 94 1.56 17.03 28.81
CA ASP A 94 1.13 18.40 28.47
C ASP A 94 2.17 19.16 27.64
N PHE A 95 3.40 18.64 27.52
CA PHE A 95 4.49 19.28 26.79
C PHE A 95 4.86 20.67 27.31
N GLU A 96 4.59 20.96 28.58
CA GLU A 96 4.85 22.28 29.17
C GLU A 96 6.30 22.50 29.59
N ASN A 97 7.07 21.42 29.69
CA ASN A 97 8.49 21.43 30.02
C ASN A 97 9.25 20.49 29.09
N ASN A 98 10.54 20.77 28.86
CA ASN A 98 11.42 19.88 28.10
C ASN A 98 11.90 18.70 28.96
N ASP A 99 10.95 17.88 29.39
CA ASP A 99 11.13 16.73 30.27
C ASP A 99 10.94 15.40 29.54
N LEU A 100 10.87 15.42 28.20
CA LEU A 100 10.82 14.20 27.38
C LEU A 100 11.99 13.25 27.67
N GLY A 101 13.14 13.79 28.10
CA GLY A 101 14.33 13.05 28.54
C GLY A 101 14.35 12.69 30.03
N GLN A 102 13.25 12.87 30.77
CA GLN A 102 13.11 12.57 32.19
C GLN A 102 11.97 11.59 32.42
N ASN A 103 12.06 10.78 33.48
CA ASN A 103 10.98 9.86 33.84
C ASN A 103 9.83 10.68 34.43
N PRO A 104 8.61 10.55 33.89
CA PRO A 104 7.50 11.41 34.30
C PRO A 104 6.89 11.03 35.66
N LYS A 105 7.50 10.06 36.38
CA LYS A 105 7.14 9.55 37.72
C LYS A 105 5.81 8.81 37.82
N TRP A 106 4.85 9.12 36.95
CA TRP A 106 3.59 8.38 36.82
C TRP A 106 3.74 7.07 36.04
N SER A 107 4.84 6.94 35.29
CA SER A 107 5.18 5.67 34.65
C SER A 107 5.33 4.62 35.75
N PRO A 108 4.68 3.44 35.66
CA PRO A 108 4.72 2.38 36.68
C PRO A 108 6.09 1.67 36.77
N VAL A 109 7.12 2.39 36.35
CA VAL A 109 8.41 1.94 35.94
C VAL A 109 9.35 3.04 36.47
N HIS A 110 9.76 2.93 37.74
CA HIS A 110 10.57 3.93 38.45
C HIS A 110 12.06 3.76 38.14
N PRO A 111 12.84 4.85 37.98
CA PRO A 111 14.28 4.75 37.91
C PRO A 111 14.80 4.63 39.34
N THR A 112 14.81 3.42 39.91
CA THR A 112 15.49 3.18 41.19
C THR A 112 16.43 1.99 41.05
N PRO A 113 17.72 2.16 41.35
CA PRO A 113 18.67 1.05 41.34
C PRO A 113 18.42 0.20 42.59
N LEU A 114 17.50 -0.76 42.49
CA LEU A 114 17.52 -1.88 43.43
C LEU A 114 18.71 -2.76 43.04
N LYS A 115 19.73 -2.79 43.91
CA LYS A 115 20.77 -3.81 43.84
C LYS A 115 20.08 -5.18 43.83
N ASP A 116 20.43 -5.99 42.83
CA ASP A 116 20.15 -7.43 42.73
C ASP A 116 18.84 -7.87 42.04
N ASN A 117 18.45 -7.25 40.92
CA ASN A 117 17.51 -7.89 39.97
C ASN A 117 18.10 -8.00 38.55
N GLN A 118 17.93 -9.17 37.90
CA GLN A 118 18.39 -9.47 36.53
C GLN A 118 17.54 -8.80 35.44
N LEU A 119 16.44 -8.13 35.81
CA LEU A 119 15.61 -7.33 34.94
C LEU A 119 16.06 -5.86 35.03
N GLY A 120 17.07 -5.50 34.24
CA GLY A 120 17.63 -4.15 34.19
C GLY A 120 16.58 -3.06 33.95
N ALA A 121 16.77 -1.93 34.64
CA ALA A 121 16.17 -0.60 34.42
C ALA A 121 14.79 -0.57 33.76
N LEU A 122 13.79 -1.13 34.45
CA LEU A 122 12.41 -0.94 34.07
C LEU A 122 11.98 0.43 34.61
N GLY A 123 12.12 1.43 33.74
CA GLY A 123 11.56 2.78 33.83
C GLY A 123 12.19 3.72 32.83
N GLY A 124 11.43 4.64 32.22
CA GLY A 124 11.93 5.31 31.02
C GLY A 124 11.37 6.68 30.68
N ASN A 125 12.19 7.39 29.92
CA ASN A 125 11.92 8.63 29.25
C ASN A 125 11.16 8.35 27.94
N TRP A 126 10.67 9.39 27.27
CA TRP A 126 10.28 9.23 25.88
C TRP A 126 11.49 8.80 25.05
N LYS A 127 11.29 7.76 24.22
CA LYS A 127 12.34 7.27 23.32
C LYS A 127 12.23 7.98 21.98
N ARG A 128 13.35 8.51 21.50
CA ARG A 128 13.46 9.19 20.21
C ARG A 128 14.20 8.30 19.22
N GLU A 129 13.69 8.22 18.00
CA GLU A 129 14.42 7.68 16.85
C GLU A 129 14.37 8.68 15.70
N GLY A 130 15.45 8.72 14.91
CA GLY A 130 15.57 9.64 13.78
C GLY A 130 15.85 11.08 14.19
N ASP A 131 15.53 12.02 13.29
CA ASP A 131 15.86 13.44 13.44
C ASP A 131 14.66 14.39 13.50
N ALA A 132 13.44 13.90 13.24
CA ALA A 132 12.22 14.72 13.28
C ALA A 132 11.91 15.30 14.68
N PHE A 133 12.27 14.59 15.75
CA PHE A 133 11.99 14.96 17.14
C PHE A 133 13.23 15.52 17.86
N ASN A 134 14.26 15.96 17.12
CA ASN A 134 15.51 16.47 17.68
C ASN A 134 15.45 17.93 18.15
N ARG A 135 14.40 18.67 17.79
CA ARG A 135 14.17 20.01 18.32
C ARG A 135 13.20 19.89 19.48
N ASP A 136 13.70 20.16 20.68
CA ASP A 136 12.85 20.22 21.86
C ASP A 136 11.77 21.29 21.67
N LEU A 137 10.57 20.94 22.14
CA LEU A 137 9.36 21.75 22.36
C LEU A 137 9.47 23.23 21.97
N GLN A 138 8.60 23.66 21.05
CA GLN A 138 8.65 25.02 20.53
C GLN A 138 7.60 25.94 21.17
N SER A 139 8.03 27.15 21.52
CA SER A 139 7.14 28.24 21.96
C SER A 139 7.26 29.53 21.14
N GLY A 140 8.12 29.57 20.12
CA GLY A 140 8.87 30.80 19.89
C GLY A 140 8.29 31.86 18.95
N THR A 141 7.90 31.50 17.71
CA THR A 141 7.71 32.55 16.68
C THR A 141 6.26 33.01 16.59
N LYS A 142 6.05 34.33 16.48
CA LYS A 142 4.75 34.95 16.22
C LYS A 142 4.07 34.36 14.97
N MET A 143 4.87 33.92 13.99
CA MET A 143 4.41 33.23 12.79
C MET A 143 3.84 31.84 13.12
N MET A 144 4.55 31.03 13.91
CA MET A 144 4.08 29.70 14.27
C MET A 144 2.81 29.74 15.12
N LYS A 145 2.73 30.68 16.09
CA LYS A 145 1.50 30.88 16.89
C LYS A 145 0.28 31.28 16.04
N ARG A 146 0.50 32.04 14.96
CA ARG A 146 -0.56 32.36 13.99
C ARG A 146 -0.95 31.17 13.11
N ARG A 147 0.00 30.27 12.84
CA ARG A 147 -0.16 29.11 11.97
C ARG A 147 -0.95 27.99 12.63
N VAL A 148 -0.61 27.65 13.88
CA VAL A 148 -1.22 26.52 14.60
C VAL A 148 -2.49 26.88 15.38
N GLY A 149 -2.78 28.17 15.54
CA GLY A 149 -3.91 28.64 16.36
C GLY A 149 -3.61 28.63 17.85
N PRO A 150 -4.65 28.66 18.71
CA PRO A 150 -4.46 28.52 20.15
C PRO A 150 -3.91 27.12 20.48
N PHE A 151 -3.05 27.05 21.49
CA PHE A 151 -2.55 25.83 22.12
C PHE A 151 -2.49 26.11 23.63
N GLU A 152 -2.53 25.08 24.46
CA GLU A 152 -2.54 25.26 25.91
C GLU A 152 -1.13 25.52 26.44
N GLY A 153 -1.05 26.28 27.52
CA GLY A 153 0.23 26.53 28.20
C GLY A 153 1.29 27.27 27.38
N LYS A 154 2.54 26.81 27.44
CA LYS A 154 3.74 27.53 26.95
C LYS A 154 4.34 26.91 25.71
N PHE A 155 4.29 25.59 25.56
CA PHE A 155 5.00 24.89 24.49
C PHE A 155 4.14 23.80 23.88
N PHE A 156 4.47 23.41 22.66
CA PHE A 156 3.93 22.21 22.03
C PHE A 156 5.03 21.48 21.28
N LEU A 157 4.79 20.21 20.98
CA LEU A 157 5.68 19.39 20.18
C LEU A 157 5.42 19.62 18.69
N THR A 158 6.49 19.79 17.91
CA THR A 158 6.39 19.91 16.46
C THR A 158 7.62 19.33 15.78
N THR A 159 7.39 18.64 14.66
CA THR A 159 8.46 18.14 13.79
C THR A 159 8.83 19.12 12.67
N ILE A 160 8.21 20.31 12.64
CA ILE A 160 8.58 21.37 11.70
C ILE A 160 9.96 21.93 12.08
N GLY A 161 10.99 21.48 11.36
CA GLY A 161 12.39 21.87 11.51
C GLY A 161 12.87 22.87 10.46
N ASN A 162 14.18 23.19 10.50
CA ASN A 162 14.84 24.03 9.48
C ASN A 162 15.25 23.22 8.23
N THR A 163 15.20 21.89 8.31
CA THR A 163 15.47 20.97 7.20
C THR A 163 14.14 20.35 6.78
N GLU A 164 13.74 20.55 5.52
CA GLU A 164 12.44 20.12 4.97
C GLU A 164 12.27 18.59 4.86
N ARG A 165 13.11 17.78 5.50
CA ARG A 165 13.21 16.33 5.25
C ARG A 165 13.49 15.47 6.49
N ALA A 166 13.39 15.98 7.71
CA ALA A 166 13.61 15.19 8.91
C ALA A 166 12.53 14.10 9.06
N VAL A 167 12.89 12.91 9.56
CA VAL A 167 11.98 11.79 9.83
C VAL A 167 12.33 11.12 11.15
N GLY A 168 11.36 10.57 11.86
CA GLY A 168 11.58 9.95 13.16
C GLY A 168 10.33 9.42 13.84
N SER A 169 10.52 8.98 15.08
CA SER A 169 9.45 8.57 15.99
C SER A 169 9.75 9.00 17.43
N LEU A 170 8.69 9.22 18.21
CA LEU A 170 8.74 9.49 19.63
C LEU A 170 7.79 8.53 20.35
N LEU A 171 8.34 7.63 21.16
CA LEU A 171 7.59 6.58 21.86
C LEU A 171 7.47 6.91 23.35
N SER A 172 6.24 6.91 23.88
CA SER A 172 5.97 7.23 25.26
C SER A 172 6.41 6.12 26.22
N PRO A 173 6.61 6.45 27.51
CA PRO A 173 6.54 5.46 28.58
C PRO A 173 5.19 4.73 28.57
N VAL A 174 5.16 3.56 29.21
CA VAL A 174 3.93 2.77 29.37
C VAL A 174 2.99 3.48 30.34
N PHE A 175 1.69 3.49 30.02
CA PHE A 175 0.63 3.95 30.92
C PHE A 175 -0.54 2.96 30.93
N LEU A 176 -1.35 3.01 31.99
CA LEU A 176 -2.58 2.24 32.10
C LEU A 176 -3.73 2.99 31.44
N VAL A 177 -4.56 2.31 30.64
CA VAL A 177 -5.78 2.91 30.08
C VAL A 177 -6.88 2.91 31.14
N GLU A 178 -7.13 4.05 31.76
CA GLU A 178 -8.08 4.16 32.89
C GLU A 178 -9.44 4.75 32.49
N GLN A 179 -9.46 5.57 31.42
CA GLN A 179 -10.68 6.23 30.93
C GLN A 179 -11.06 5.78 29.51
N ASP A 180 -12.24 6.20 29.08
CA ASP A 180 -12.88 5.76 27.84
C ASP A 180 -12.22 6.32 26.58
N TYR A 181 -11.62 7.51 26.68
CA TYR A 181 -11.04 8.23 25.54
C TYR A 181 -9.63 8.73 25.84
N ILE A 182 -8.76 8.69 24.84
CA ILE A 182 -7.52 9.49 24.80
C ILE A 182 -7.78 10.71 23.94
N LEU A 183 -7.72 11.89 24.54
CA LEU A 183 -7.89 13.17 23.87
C LEU A 183 -6.52 13.75 23.53
N ILE A 184 -6.33 14.14 22.28
CA ILE A 184 -5.08 14.68 21.75
C ILE A 184 -5.39 15.99 21.05
N ARG A 185 -4.62 17.04 21.34
CA ARG A 185 -4.62 18.25 20.52
C ARG A 185 -3.56 18.11 19.43
N MET A 186 -3.96 17.98 18.17
CA MET A 186 -2.99 17.70 17.10
C MET A 186 -3.32 18.38 15.77
N SER A 187 -2.29 18.54 14.94
CA SER A 187 -2.38 18.98 13.54
C SER A 187 -1.22 18.42 12.71
N GLY A 188 -1.20 18.68 11.41
CA GLY A 188 -0.16 18.25 10.48
C GLY A 188 -0.68 17.30 9.39
N GLY A 189 0.21 16.41 8.94
CA GLY A 189 -0.03 15.51 7.81
C GLY A 189 -1.15 14.49 8.03
N GLY A 190 -1.95 14.30 6.99
CA GLY A 190 -2.98 13.28 6.87
C GLY A 190 -2.47 12.02 6.17
N TYR A 191 -1.31 11.48 6.60
CA TYR A 191 -0.70 10.29 6.01
C TYR A 191 -0.74 9.10 6.97
N PRO A 192 -1.80 8.26 6.91
CA PRO A 192 -1.90 7.06 7.75
C PRO A 192 -0.65 6.19 7.72
N GLY A 193 -0.15 5.81 8.90
CA GLY A 193 1.04 4.98 9.08
C GLY A 193 2.38 5.70 8.87
N ARG A 194 2.39 6.94 8.39
CA ARG A 194 3.62 7.74 8.18
C ARG A 194 3.67 9.00 9.03
N VAL A 195 2.58 9.75 9.11
CA VAL A 195 2.46 10.96 9.93
C VAL A 195 1.23 10.78 10.81
N CYS A 196 1.44 10.29 12.03
CA CYS A 196 0.36 9.81 12.88
C CYS A 196 0.73 9.71 14.35
N VAL A 197 -0.29 9.64 15.21
CA VAL A 197 -0.19 9.22 16.60
C VAL A 197 -0.84 7.84 16.74
N ASN A 198 -0.06 6.83 17.09
CA ASN A 198 -0.50 5.45 17.25
C ASN A 198 -0.66 5.10 18.73
N ILE A 199 -1.66 4.28 19.04
CA ILE A 199 -1.81 3.60 20.33
C ILE A 199 -1.40 2.15 20.16
N HIS A 200 -0.40 1.74 20.93
CA HIS A 200 0.11 0.38 20.98
C HIS A 200 -0.39 -0.33 22.24
N THR A 201 -0.88 -1.56 22.09
CA THR A 201 -1.15 -2.50 23.19
C THR A 201 -0.35 -3.78 22.93
N THR A 202 -0.54 -4.83 23.74
CA THR A 202 0.04 -6.16 23.45
C THR A 202 -0.41 -6.72 22.09
N GLN A 203 -1.56 -6.29 21.57
CA GLN A 203 -2.07 -6.69 20.25
C GLN A 203 -1.46 -5.88 19.08
N GLY A 204 -0.44 -5.06 19.34
CA GLY A 204 0.15 -4.11 18.40
C GLY A 204 -0.62 -2.80 18.32
N ILE A 205 -0.62 -2.16 17.14
CA ILE A 205 -1.32 -0.89 16.93
C ILE A 205 -2.83 -1.12 16.89
N VAL A 206 -3.54 -0.55 17.86
CA VAL A 206 -4.99 -0.68 18.02
C VAL A 206 -5.78 0.53 17.53
N ARG A 207 -5.17 1.72 17.54
CA ARG A 207 -5.75 2.96 17.06
C ARG A 207 -4.67 3.86 16.47
N SER A 208 -5.02 4.69 15.49
CA SER A 208 -4.12 5.68 14.89
C SER A 208 -4.89 6.93 14.51
N ALA A 209 -4.36 8.08 14.86
CA ALA A 209 -4.87 9.39 14.48
C ALA A 209 -3.86 10.11 13.57
N THR A 210 -4.35 10.74 12.51
CA THR A 210 -3.56 11.61 11.64
C THR A 210 -4.06 13.05 11.74
N GLY A 211 -3.27 14.01 11.27
CA GLY A 211 -3.77 15.34 10.96
C GLY A 211 -4.64 15.34 9.70
N ARG A 212 -5.01 16.55 9.24
CA ARG A 212 -5.87 16.77 8.07
C ARG A 212 -5.16 17.47 6.90
N ASN A 213 -3.83 17.43 6.87
CA ASN A 213 -3.05 18.32 6.02
C ASN A 213 -3.41 19.79 6.33
N ASP A 214 -3.42 20.10 7.62
CA ASP A 214 -3.69 21.42 8.17
C ASP A 214 -2.76 21.64 9.36
N ASP A 215 -2.29 22.86 9.56
CA ASP A 215 -1.45 23.22 10.69
C ASP A 215 -2.28 23.64 11.91
N TYR A 216 -3.55 23.97 11.73
CA TYR A 216 -4.42 24.39 12.82
C TYR A 216 -4.74 23.22 13.77
N PHE A 217 -4.52 23.42 15.07
CA PHE A 217 -4.81 22.40 16.07
C PHE A 217 -6.29 22.03 16.10
N GLU A 218 -6.57 20.73 16.04
CA GLU A 218 -7.88 20.17 16.33
C GLU A 218 -7.82 19.22 17.54
N ARG A 219 -8.96 19.05 18.21
CA ARG A 219 -9.12 18.05 19.27
C ARG A 219 -9.50 16.73 18.63
N VAL A 220 -8.74 15.68 18.92
CA VAL A 220 -8.96 14.32 18.43
C VAL A 220 -9.16 13.40 19.62
N ALA A 221 -10.34 12.78 19.73
CA ALA A 221 -10.65 11.80 20.75
C ALA A 221 -10.55 10.39 20.15
N ILE A 222 -9.66 9.58 20.71
CA ILE A 222 -9.49 8.17 20.32
C ILE A 222 -10.27 7.32 21.32
N ASP A 223 -11.23 6.53 20.81
CA ASP A 223 -12.02 5.61 21.62
C ASP A 223 -11.18 4.38 22.00
N VAL A 224 -10.90 4.27 23.30
CA VAL A 224 -10.09 3.21 23.91
C VAL A 224 -10.88 2.41 24.93
N ARG A 225 -12.22 2.51 24.96
CA ARG A 225 -13.09 1.80 25.90
C ARG A 225 -12.83 0.30 25.95
N GLU A 226 -12.58 -0.29 24.79
CA GLU A 226 -12.23 -1.70 24.60
C GLU A 226 -10.93 -2.11 25.31
N PHE A 227 -10.01 -1.16 25.54
CA PHE A 227 -8.68 -1.39 26.10
C PHE A 227 -8.57 -0.94 27.56
N ARG A 228 -9.68 -0.59 28.23
CA ARG A 228 -9.65 -0.19 29.64
C ARG A 228 -9.04 -1.28 30.51
N GLY A 229 -8.16 -0.87 31.43
CA GLY A 229 -7.40 -1.76 32.29
C GLY A 229 -6.20 -2.43 31.60
N GLN A 230 -5.95 -2.16 30.32
CA GLN A 230 -4.76 -2.63 29.62
C GLN A 230 -3.65 -1.57 29.62
N PHE A 231 -2.41 -2.03 29.50
CA PHE A 231 -1.27 -1.14 29.31
C PHE A 231 -1.11 -0.76 27.85
N ALA A 232 -0.74 0.50 27.63
CA ALA A 232 -0.52 1.05 26.31
C ALA A 232 0.73 1.93 26.23
N ARG A 233 1.18 2.19 25.00
CA ARG A 233 2.14 3.25 24.66
C ARG A 233 1.58 4.10 23.53
N LEU A 234 1.98 5.37 23.52
CA LEU A 234 1.79 6.27 22.39
C LEU A 234 3.05 6.31 21.55
N GLU A 235 2.87 6.29 20.24
CA GLU A 235 3.94 6.55 19.29
C GLU A 235 3.54 7.72 18.41
N LEU A 236 4.30 8.81 18.47
CA LEU A 236 4.18 9.92 17.55
C LEU A 236 5.19 9.67 16.42
N ARG A 237 4.70 9.56 15.19
CA ARG A 237 5.49 9.14 14.04
C ARG A 237 5.43 10.19 12.95
N ASP A 238 6.59 10.54 12.41
CA ASP A 238 6.73 11.39 11.24
C ASP A 238 7.78 10.80 10.27
N GLN A 239 7.31 10.14 9.21
CA GLN A 239 8.11 9.38 8.26
C GLN A 239 7.88 9.84 6.82
N HIS A 240 7.39 11.05 6.62
CA HIS A 240 7.09 11.59 5.30
C HIS A 240 7.91 12.85 5.02
N ARG A 241 8.50 12.95 3.82
CA ARG A 241 9.40 14.06 3.44
C ARG A 241 8.75 15.07 2.49
N GLY A 242 7.44 14.99 2.31
CA GLY A 242 6.66 15.89 1.45
C GLY A 242 6.15 17.13 2.19
N LEU A 243 5.36 17.96 1.49
CA LEU A 243 4.86 19.25 2.01
C LEU A 243 4.06 19.15 3.32
N TRP A 244 3.43 18.00 3.56
CA TRP A 244 2.67 17.69 4.77
C TRP A 244 3.36 16.61 5.63
N GLY A 245 4.68 16.51 5.49
CA GLY A 245 5.55 15.63 6.26
C GLY A 245 5.92 16.21 7.62
N HIS A 246 4.90 16.54 8.41
CA HIS A 246 5.10 17.08 9.76
C HIS A 246 3.89 16.82 10.66
N LEU A 247 4.14 16.78 11.97
CA LEU A 247 3.16 16.57 13.02
C LEU A 247 3.33 17.65 14.10
N ASN A 248 2.22 18.27 14.52
CA ASN A 248 2.18 19.09 15.72
C ASN A 248 1.29 18.39 16.74
N VAL A 249 1.77 18.29 17.98
CA VAL A 249 1.01 17.70 19.08
C VAL A 249 1.16 18.58 20.31
N ASP A 250 0.04 18.80 20.95
CA ASP A 250 -0.13 19.43 22.25
C ASP A 250 -1.05 18.51 23.09
N GLU A 251 -1.08 18.71 24.40
CA GLU A 251 -1.94 18.03 25.38
C GLU A 251 -2.49 16.65 25.00
N ILE A 252 -1.97 15.63 25.67
CA ILE A 252 -2.44 14.26 25.59
C ILE A 252 -3.06 13.90 26.93
N LEU A 253 -4.37 13.69 26.93
CA LEU A 253 -5.18 13.45 28.11
C LEU A 253 -5.96 12.14 27.97
N MET A 254 -6.35 11.56 29.10
CA MET A 254 -7.40 10.56 29.19
C MET A 254 -8.64 11.19 29.82
N THR A 255 -9.80 10.98 29.19
CA THR A 255 -11.06 11.58 29.59
C THR A 255 -12.23 10.62 29.44
N ALA A 256 -13.28 10.84 30.23
CA ALA A 256 -14.49 10.05 30.23
C ALA A 256 -15.45 10.51 29.14
N GLN A 257 -15.30 11.74 28.65
CA GLN A 257 -16.21 12.36 27.67
C GLN A 257 -15.39 13.05 26.56
N PRO A 258 -15.63 12.72 25.28
CA PRO A 258 -14.82 13.24 24.18
C PRO A 258 -15.18 14.69 23.81
N GLY A 259 -16.30 15.22 24.32
CA GLY A 259 -16.80 16.55 23.98
C GLY A 259 -17.13 16.68 22.49
N ASP A 260 -16.71 17.79 21.88
CA ASP A 260 -16.85 18.11 20.46
C ASP A 260 -15.66 17.62 19.60
N ALA A 261 -14.76 16.81 20.17
CA ALA A 261 -13.57 16.35 19.49
C ALA A 261 -13.89 15.43 18.31
N ARG A 262 -13.01 15.46 17.29
CA ARG A 262 -13.06 14.50 16.19
C ARG A 262 -12.78 13.11 16.72
N MET A 263 -13.70 12.20 16.47
CA MET A 263 -13.66 10.89 17.08
C MET A 263 -12.91 9.88 16.16
N VAL A 264 -12.06 9.03 16.74
CA VAL A 264 -11.38 7.88 16.10
C VAL A 264 -11.78 6.57 16.80
N THR A 265 -12.61 5.74 16.15
CA THR A 265 -13.08 4.44 16.68
C THR A 265 -12.44 3.23 16.03
N HIS A 266 -11.91 3.40 14.83
CA HIS A 266 -11.50 2.26 14.01
C HIS A 266 -10.02 1.94 14.21
N ARG A 267 -9.70 0.65 14.18
CA ARG A 267 -8.31 0.20 14.05
C ARG A 267 -7.74 0.76 12.75
N PRO A 268 -6.48 1.26 12.74
CA PRO A 268 -5.84 1.65 11.50
C PRO A 268 -5.82 0.48 10.51
N PRO A 269 -5.88 0.76 9.20
CA PRO A 269 -5.56 -0.27 8.22
C PRO A 269 -4.16 -0.81 8.52
N PRO A 270 -3.90 -2.11 8.30
CA PRO A 270 -2.58 -2.68 8.49
C PRO A 270 -1.55 -1.82 7.72
N PRO A 271 -0.33 -1.65 8.27
CA PRO A 271 0.71 -0.87 7.60
C PRO A 271 0.84 -1.36 6.17
N VAL A 272 0.82 -0.44 5.21
CA VAL A 272 0.99 -0.81 3.81
C VAL A 272 2.34 -1.52 3.72
N PRO A 273 2.36 -2.79 3.30
CA PRO A 273 3.57 -3.58 3.26
C PRO A 273 4.64 -2.80 2.47
N SER A 274 5.74 -2.46 3.14
CA SER A 274 6.89 -1.82 2.50
C SER A 274 7.67 -2.88 1.74
N GLY A 275 7.13 -3.29 0.60
CA GLY A 275 7.67 -4.39 -0.18
C GLY A 275 6.87 -4.66 -1.44
N GLY A 276 7.37 -5.56 -2.26
CA GLY A 276 6.60 -6.12 -3.36
C GLY A 276 5.73 -7.29 -2.92
N LEU A 277 4.87 -7.73 -3.83
CA LEU A 277 4.05 -8.94 -3.70
C LEU A 277 4.49 -9.92 -4.77
N VAL A 278 4.62 -11.20 -4.41
CA VAL A 278 4.80 -12.27 -5.39
C VAL A 278 3.87 -13.44 -5.11
N ILE A 279 3.27 -13.95 -6.19
CA ILE A 279 2.45 -15.15 -6.20
C ILE A 279 3.14 -16.14 -7.12
N SER A 280 3.49 -17.31 -6.59
CA SER A 280 4.09 -18.41 -7.32
C SER A 280 3.34 -19.72 -7.08
N SER A 281 3.77 -20.79 -7.72
CA SER A 281 3.25 -22.13 -7.46
C SER A 281 3.44 -22.55 -5.99
N SER A 282 4.50 -22.09 -5.32
CA SER A 282 4.81 -22.36 -3.90
C SER A 282 4.04 -21.49 -2.89
N GLY A 283 3.34 -20.45 -3.35
CA GLY A 283 2.44 -19.65 -2.51
C GLY A 283 2.57 -18.15 -2.74
N ARG A 284 2.00 -17.38 -1.81
CA ARG A 284 2.08 -15.91 -1.77
C ARG A 284 3.19 -15.51 -0.81
N ARG A 285 4.03 -14.55 -1.20
CA ARG A 285 5.01 -13.90 -0.33
C ARG A 285 4.96 -12.39 -0.52
N GLN A 286 5.28 -11.67 0.53
CA GLN A 286 5.30 -10.21 0.54
C GLN A 286 6.58 -9.73 1.21
N GLY A 287 7.14 -8.65 0.65
CA GLY A 287 8.42 -8.11 1.07
C GLY A 287 9.23 -7.63 -0.12
N VAL A 288 10.41 -7.07 0.13
CA VAL A 288 11.27 -6.50 -0.91
C VAL A 288 11.64 -7.58 -1.93
N LEU A 289 11.28 -7.35 -3.20
CA LEU A 289 11.59 -8.24 -4.31
C LEU A 289 12.90 -7.82 -4.96
N LYS A 290 13.85 -8.76 -5.06
CA LYS A 290 15.14 -8.54 -5.73
C LYS A 290 15.36 -9.60 -6.79
N LEU A 291 15.83 -9.16 -7.95
CA LEU A 291 16.24 -10.03 -9.04
C LEU A 291 17.77 -10.00 -9.14
N GLU A 292 18.40 -11.13 -8.87
CA GLU A 292 19.86 -11.29 -8.92
C GLU A 292 20.20 -12.59 -9.63
N ASN A 293 21.15 -12.56 -10.57
CA ASN A 293 21.61 -13.74 -11.32
C ASN A 293 20.47 -14.56 -11.97
N GLY A 294 19.41 -13.90 -12.44
CA GLY A 294 18.23 -14.53 -13.05
C GLY A 294 17.26 -15.15 -12.05
N GLN A 295 17.51 -15.03 -10.75
CA GLN A 295 16.67 -15.59 -9.69
C GLN A 295 15.94 -14.46 -8.95
N LEU A 296 14.61 -14.52 -8.97
CA LEU A 296 13.78 -13.63 -8.16
C LEU A 296 13.75 -14.13 -6.71
N SER A 297 13.93 -13.21 -5.76
CA SER A 297 13.89 -13.44 -4.32
C SER A 297 12.94 -12.46 -3.64
N CYS A 298 12.40 -12.85 -2.49
CA CYS A 298 11.57 -12.02 -1.62
C CYS A 298 12.16 -12.08 -0.22
N GLU A 299 12.48 -10.93 0.38
CA GLU A 299 13.19 -10.86 1.68
C GLU A 299 14.48 -11.68 1.70
N SER A 300 15.27 -11.58 0.62
CA SER A 300 16.52 -12.33 0.42
C SER A 300 16.35 -13.86 0.37
N LYS A 301 15.12 -14.38 0.37
CA LYS A 301 14.82 -15.80 0.16
C LYS A 301 14.49 -16.03 -1.31
N PRO A 302 15.26 -16.85 -2.05
CA PRO A 302 14.94 -17.23 -3.42
C PRO A 302 13.52 -17.81 -3.50
N LEU A 303 12.80 -17.44 -4.55
CA LEU A 303 11.50 -18.00 -4.84
C LEU A 303 11.67 -19.37 -5.48
N SER A 304 11.01 -20.36 -4.89
CA SER A 304 10.87 -21.69 -5.49
C SER A 304 9.60 -21.75 -6.33
N GLY A 305 9.70 -22.38 -7.50
CA GLY A 305 8.57 -22.60 -8.39
C GLY A 305 8.28 -21.48 -9.38
N GLU A 306 7.26 -21.71 -10.21
CA GLU A 306 6.88 -20.80 -11.28
C GLU A 306 6.20 -19.56 -10.72
N VAL A 307 6.73 -18.38 -11.05
CA VAL A 307 6.13 -17.08 -10.69
C VAL A 307 4.93 -16.86 -11.59
N PHE A 308 3.79 -16.46 -11.01
CA PHE A 308 2.58 -16.10 -11.75
C PHE A 308 2.38 -14.59 -11.80
N LEU A 309 2.63 -13.91 -10.68
CA LEU A 309 2.50 -12.47 -10.54
C LEU A 309 3.59 -11.94 -9.62
N ALA A 310 4.28 -10.90 -10.06
CA ALA A 310 5.19 -10.11 -9.22
C ALA A 310 4.78 -8.64 -9.32
N ILE A 311 4.74 -7.94 -8.20
CA ILE A 311 4.38 -6.52 -8.11
C ILE A 311 5.41 -5.85 -7.22
N ASN A 312 6.15 -4.90 -7.75
CA ASN A 312 7.02 -4.01 -7.01
C ASN A 312 6.24 -2.75 -6.57
N PRO A 313 6.65 -2.09 -5.47
CA PRO A 313 6.05 -0.80 -5.10
C PRO A 313 6.30 0.26 -6.18
N LEU A 314 5.33 1.16 -6.40
CA LEU A 314 5.54 2.34 -7.23
C LEU A 314 6.41 3.35 -6.47
N PRO A 315 7.46 3.90 -7.11
CA PRO A 315 8.20 5.03 -6.53
C PRO A 315 7.27 6.24 -6.35
N GLU A 316 7.36 6.93 -5.21
CA GLU A 316 6.49 8.09 -4.92
C GLU A 316 6.62 9.22 -5.95
N ASN A 317 7.80 9.35 -6.57
CA ASN A 317 8.10 10.35 -7.59
C ASN A 317 8.57 9.66 -8.88
N ALA A 318 7.86 8.64 -9.34
CA ALA A 318 8.17 8.02 -10.62
C ALA A 318 8.04 9.07 -11.73
N PRO A 319 9.12 9.40 -12.45
CA PRO A 319 9.04 10.40 -13.51
C PRO A 319 8.18 9.85 -14.66
N SER A 320 7.17 10.61 -15.05
CA SER A 320 6.33 10.30 -16.22
C SER A 320 6.46 11.43 -17.24
N LEU A 321 6.61 11.08 -18.51
CA LEU A 321 6.52 12.04 -19.60
C LEU A 321 5.07 12.53 -19.73
N PRO A 322 4.87 13.78 -20.20
CA PRO A 322 3.54 14.33 -20.34
C PRO A 322 2.72 13.64 -21.43
N GLY A 323 3.35 12.96 -22.39
CA GLY A 323 2.69 12.28 -23.50
C GLY A 323 2.62 10.77 -23.33
N ALA A 324 1.80 10.14 -24.16
CA ALA A 324 1.67 8.70 -24.24
C ALA A 324 1.37 8.26 -25.67
N VAL A 325 1.64 6.99 -25.98
CA VAL A 325 1.23 6.37 -27.23
C VAL A 325 0.39 5.14 -26.92
N HIS A 326 -0.79 5.05 -27.52
CA HIS A 326 -1.69 3.92 -27.36
C HIS A 326 -1.64 3.08 -28.63
N LEU A 327 -1.43 1.77 -28.48
CA LEU A 327 -1.41 0.83 -29.58
C LEU A 327 -2.80 0.22 -29.81
N LEU A 328 -3.00 -0.36 -30.99
CA LEU A 328 -4.25 -1.02 -31.36
C LEU A 328 -4.52 -2.27 -30.51
N ASP A 329 -3.50 -2.96 -30.05
CA ASP A 329 -3.60 -4.17 -29.22
C ASP A 329 -3.93 -3.88 -27.73
N GLY A 330 -3.98 -2.61 -27.35
CA GLY A 330 -4.27 -2.17 -25.98
C GLY A 330 -3.04 -1.77 -25.17
N GLU A 331 -1.83 -1.86 -25.71
CA GLU A 331 -0.65 -1.33 -25.02
C GLU A 331 -0.70 0.19 -24.89
N VAL A 332 -0.04 0.69 -23.84
CA VAL A 332 0.06 2.12 -23.52
C VAL A 332 1.49 2.42 -23.16
N TRP A 333 2.16 3.28 -23.91
CA TRP A 333 3.57 3.60 -23.66
C TRP A 333 3.69 5.04 -23.19
N ASN A 334 4.26 5.25 -22.01
CA ASN A 334 4.64 6.58 -21.56
C ASN A 334 5.86 7.04 -22.37
N ALA A 335 5.61 7.92 -23.35
CA ALA A 335 6.63 8.31 -24.31
C ALA A 335 6.35 9.69 -24.90
N GLU A 336 7.41 10.44 -25.13
CA GLU A 336 7.37 11.69 -25.87
C GLU A 336 7.25 11.38 -27.36
N VAL A 337 6.20 11.89 -27.99
CA VAL A 337 6.05 11.84 -29.45
C VAL A 337 7.06 12.82 -30.07
N ARG A 338 7.93 12.39 -30.98
CA ARG A 338 9.00 13.25 -31.55
C ARG A 338 8.66 13.70 -32.96
N THR A 339 8.74 12.79 -33.92
CA THR A 339 8.52 13.09 -35.35
C THR A 339 7.80 11.95 -36.05
N VAL A 340 7.14 12.27 -37.17
CA VAL A 340 6.60 11.26 -38.09
C VAL A 340 7.36 11.36 -39.41
N GLU A 341 7.91 10.24 -39.84
CA GLU A 341 8.69 10.07 -41.06
C GLU A 341 7.98 9.12 -42.04
N GLY A 342 8.34 9.19 -43.32
CA GLY A 342 7.78 8.33 -44.36
C GLY A 342 6.48 8.86 -44.98
N ALA A 343 5.92 8.08 -45.90
CA ALA A 343 4.77 8.46 -46.71
C ALA A 343 3.70 7.36 -46.78
N GLY A 344 2.44 7.78 -46.94
CA GLY A 344 1.29 6.88 -47.05
C GLY A 344 1.19 5.91 -45.86
N ARG A 345 1.06 4.61 -46.16
CA ARG A 345 0.97 3.53 -45.15
C ARG A 345 2.30 3.17 -44.50
N LYS A 346 3.43 3.65 -45.03
CA LYS A 346 4.78 3.38 -44.50
C LYS A 346 5.23 4.45 -43.51
N LYS A 347 4.30 5.23 -42.94
CA LYS A 347 4.63 6.23 -41.93
C LYS A 347 5.10 5.57 -40.65
N VAL A 348 6.14 6.11 -40.07
CA VAL A 348 6.75 5.65 -38.83
C VAL A 348 6.77 6.81 -37.85
N LEU A 349 6.32 6.56 -36.63
CA LEU A 349 6.42 7.48 -35.52
C LEU A 349 7.72 7.23 -34.75
N ASN A 350 8.50 8.27 -34.56
CA ASN A 350 9.62 8.29 -33.64
C ASN A 350 9.13 8.77 -32.27
N ILE A 351 9.44 7.99 -31.23
CA ILE A 351 9.12 8.29 -29.85
C ILE A 351 10.37 8.24 -28.98
N ARG A 352 10.29 8.81 -27.77
CA ARG A 352 11.30 8.65 -26.73
C ARG A 352 10.64 8.26 -25.41
N SER A 353 10.95 7.07 -24.91
CA SER A 353 10.63 6.64 -23.54
C SER A 353 11.81 6.92 -22.61
N GLN A 354 11.52 7.12 -21.32
CA GLN A 354 12.56 7.21 -20.29
C GLN A 354 13.20 5.85 -19.99
N ILE A 355 12.44 4.76 -20.10
CA ILE A 355 12.91 3.42 -19.72
C ILE A 355 13.60 2.71 -20.88
N PHE A 356 13.01 2.74 -22.08
CA PHE A 356 13.51 1.99 -23.24
C PHE A 356 14.02 2.87 -24.39
N GLY A 357 14.22 4.17 -24.13
CA GLY A 357 14.90 5.08 -25.04
C GLY A 357 14.11 5.44 -26.30
N GLU A 358 14.83 5.81 -27.37
CA GLU A 358 14.20 6.18 -28.64
C GLU A 358 13.79 4.97 -29.46
N LYS A 359 12.56 4.97 -29.98
CA LYS A 359 11.99 3.88 -30.78
C LYS A 359 11.24 4.39 -32.00
N LYS A 360 11.22 3.56 -33.03
CA LYS A 360 10.52 3.76 -34.30
C LYS A 360 9.37 2.77 -34.40
N ILE A 361 8.15 3.25 -34.62
CA ILE A 361 6.94 2.43 -34.59
C ILE A 361 6.11 2.69 -35.84
N PRO A 362 5.59 1.67 -36.54
CA PRO A 362 4.65 1.88 -37.63
C PRO A 362 3.42 2.66 -37.15
N LEU A 363 3.08 3.77 -37.83
CA LEU A 363 1.92 4.59 -37.47
C LEU A 363 0.62 3.77 -37.53
N ALA A 364 0.58 2.73 -38.38
CA ALA A 364 -0.54 1.82 -38.52
C ALA A 364 -0.78 0.91 -37.28
N ALA A 365 0.20 0.78 -36.38
CA ALA A 365 0.04 0.02 -35.14
C ALA A 365 -0.62 0.83 -34.01
N LEU A 366 -0.80 2.14 -34.21
CA LEU A 366 -1.23 3.06 -33.17
C LEU A 366 -2.75 3.31 -33.20
N ALA A 367 -3.35 3.30 -32.02
CA ALA A 367 -4.71 3.79 -31.80
C ALA A 367 -4.72 5.32 -31.61
N SER A 368 -3.78 5.85 -30.81
CA SER A 368 -3.64 7.30 -30.61
C SER A 368 -2.24 7.70 -30.18
N MET A 369 -1.91 8.96 -30.41
CA MET A 369 -0.72 9.61 -29.85
C MET A 369 -1.15 10.82 -29.01
N GLU A 370 -0.67 10.89 -27.79
CA GLU A 370 -0.97 11.93 -26.82
C GLU A 370 0.27 12.78 -26.58
N PHE A 371 0.12 14.09 -26.71
CA PHE A 371 1.17 15.07 -26.42
C PHE A 371 1.09 15.55 -24.97
N VAL A 372 -0.13 15.51 -24.43
CA VAL A 372 -0.45 15.68 -23.02
C VAL A 372 -1.43 14.56 -22.65
N ALA A 373 -1.15 13.86 -21.56
CA ALA A 373 -1.92 12.73 -21.07
C ALA A 373 -3.38 13.14 -20.87
N GLY A 374 -4.27 12.39 -21.51
CA GLY A 374 -5.70 12.59 -21.40
C GLY A 374 -6.31 11.88 -20.19
N ALA A 375 -7.41 12.44 -19.68
CA ALA A 375 -8.30 11.71 -18.82
C ALA A 375 -8.95 10.53 -19.59
N PRO A 376 -9.36 9.44 -18.92
CA PRO A 376 -9.96 8.28 -19.57
C PRO A 376 -11.25 8.57 -20.34
N ASP A 377 -12.01 9.57 -19.88
CA ASP A 377 -13.30 10.02 -20.41
C ASP A 377 -13.19 11.09 -21.51
N ASP A 378 -11.97 11.56 -21.78
CA ASP A 378 -11.76 12.51 -22.86
C ASP A 378 -12.22 11.93 -24.21
N PRO A 379 -12.80 12.75 -25.11
CA PRO A 379 -13.28 12.29 -26.40
C PRO A 379 -12.17 11.62 -27.24
N ARG A 380 -12.50 10.47 -27.84
CA ARG A 380 -11.55 9.66 -28.64
C ARG A 380 -12.11 9.28 -30.02
N GLU A 381 -12.64 10.24 -30.76
CA GLU A 381 -13.16 9.99 -32.11
C GLU A 381 -12.02 9.66 -33.09
N PRO A 382 -12.05 8.52 -33.80
CA PRO A 382 -11.03 8.18 -34.79
C PRO A 382 -10.93 9.20 -35.93
N GLY A 383 -9.70 9.55 -36.31
CA GLY A 383 -9.46 10.56 -37.35
C GLY A 383 -9.59 12.00 -36.86
N THR A 384 -9.59 12.22 -35.54
CA THR A 384 -9.77 13.55 -34.94
C THR A 384 -8.55 13.99 -34.14
N PHE A 385 -8.08 15.20 -34.44
CA PHE A 385 -6.99 15.85 -33.74
C PHE A 385 -7.53 16.87 -32.72
N TYR A 386 -7.20 16.66 -31.44
CA TYR A 386 -7.65 17.51 -30.34
C TYR A 386 -6.55 18.49 -29.94
N ARG A 387 -6.96 19.73 -29.68
CA ARG A 387 -6.09 20.85 -29.35
C ARG A 387 -6.66 21.70 -28.24
N ARG A 388 -5.78 22.35 -27.48
CA ARG A 388 -6.16 23.28 -26.42
C ARG A 388 -6.86 24.49 -27.03
N ASP A 389 -7.90 24.97 -26.34
CA ASP A 389 -8.65 26.19 -26.66
C ASP A 389 -9.20 26.25 -28.11
N GLY A 390 -9.47 25.10 -28.72
CA GLY A 390 -9.97 25.05 -30.09
C GLY A 390 -10.82 23.81 -30.36
N HIS A 391 -11.70 23.91 -31.35
CA HIS A 391 -12.52 22.78 -31.77
C HIS A 391 -11.66 21.62 -32.31
N PRO A 392 -12.09 20.37 -32.10
CA PRO A 392 -11.46 19.19 -32.68
C PRO A 392 -11.35 19.32 -34.21
N LEU A 393 -10.23 18.89 -34.76
CA LEU A 393 -9.93 18.96 -36.19
C LEU A 393 -10.02 17.56 -36.81
N PRO A 394 -11.08 17.25 -37.58
CA PRO A 394 -11.16 15.99 -38.30
C PRO A 394 -10.18 15.99 -39.49
N GLY A 395 -9.52 14.87 -39.72
CA GLY A 395 -8.60 14.72 -40.83
C GLY A 395 -7.55 13.63 -40.66
N SER A 396 -6.51 13.70 -41.48
CA SER A 396 -5.40 12.72 -41.46
C SER A 396 -4.06 13.39 -41.17
N LEU A 397 -3.18 12.65 -40.47
CA LEU A 397 -1.86 13.14 -40.12
C LEU A 397 -1.00 13.33 -41.36
N ILE A 398 -0.42 14.53 -41.53
CA ILE A 398 0.60 14.76 -42.54
C ILE A 398 1.98 14.62 -41.92
N TRP A 399 2.34 15.51 -40.98
CA TRP A 399 3.63 15.49 -40.28
C TRP A 399 3.48 15.79 -38.80
N VAL A 400 4.46 15.31 -38.04
CA VAL A 400 4.76 15.74 -36.68
C VAL A 400 6.19 16.24 -36.68
N ARG A 401 6.39 17.49 -36.25
CA ARG A 401 7.69 18.15 -36.13
C ARG A 401 7.82 18.79 -34.76
N ALA A 402 9.01 19.31 -34.46
CA ALA A 402 9.29 19.97 -33.19
C ALA A 402 8.42 21.21 -32.93
N LYS A 403 8.09 21.98 -33.98
CA LYS A 403 7.34 23.25 -33.85
C LYS A 403 5.84 23.09 -34.08
N ASP A 404 5.45 22.18 -34.97
CA ASP A 404 4.09 22.08 -35.48
C ASP A 404 3.69 20.64 -35.88
N ILE A 405 2.39 20.43 -35.97
CA ILE A 405 1.75 19.21 -36.45
C ILE A 405 0.77 19.62 -37.55
N ALA A 406 0.80 18.98 -38.70
CA ALA A 406 -0.16 19.28 -39.76
C ALA A 406 -1.18 18.18 -39.99
N ILE A 407 -2.43 18.62 -40.09
CA ILE A 407 -3.60 17.79 -40.33
C ILE A 407 -4.16 18.13 -41.71
N ARG A 408 -4.37 17.12 -42.55
CA ARG A 408 -5.13 17.24 -43.79
C ARG A 408 -6.61 17.14 -43.44
N SER A 409 -7.29 18.28 -43.44
CA SER A 409 -8.73 18.39 -43.24
C SER A 409 -9.44 18.64 -44.58
N PRO A 410 -10.80 18.58 -44.63
CA PRO A 410 -11.56 19.03 -45.79
C PRO A 410 -11.31 20.50 -46.19
N LEU A 411 -10.86 21.34 -45.25
CA LEU A 411 -10.53 22.75 -45.48
C LEU A 411 -9.08 22.95 -45.98
N GLY A 412 -8.34 21.86 -46.20
CA GLY A 412 -6.94 21.88 -46.59
C GLY A 412 -5.99 21.46 -45.48
N VAL A 413 -4.70 21.79 -45.65
CA VAL A 413 -3.64 21.44 -44.72
C VAL A 413 -3.57 22.50 -43.61
N ILE A 414 -3.88 22.11 -42.39
CA ILE A 414 -3.88 23.00 -41.22
C ILE A 414 -2.66 22.68 -40.34
N PRO A 415 -1.65 23.56 -40.27
CA PRO A 415 -0.56 23.46 -39.29
C PRO A 415 -1.04 23.94 -37.92
N VAL A 416 -0.77 23.15 -36.88
CA VAL A 416 -1.11 23.45 -35.48
C VAL A 416 0.17 23.54 -34.66
N PRO A 417 0.38 24.61 -33.87
CA PRO A 417 1.53 24.72 -32.97
C PRO A 417 1.60 23.54 -32.00
N ARG A 418 2.82 23.03 -31.77
CA ARG A 418 3.06 21.88 -30.89
C ARG A 418 2.50 22.07 -29.48
N ALA A 419 2.62 23.28 -28.94
CA ALA A 419 2.16 23.64 -27.60
C ALA A 419 0.63 23.59 -27.43
N ALA A 420 -0.13 23.66 -28.54
CA ALA A 420 -1.58 23.55 -28.52
C ALA A 420 -2.07 22.10 -28.70
N ALA A 421 -1.18 21.16 -29.02
CA ALA A 421 -1.56 19.78 -29.31
C ALA A 421 -1.89 19.01 -28.03
N LEU A 422 -3.05 18.34 -27.99
CA LEU A 422 -3.42 17.46 -26.87
C LEU A 422 -3.26 16.00 -27.27
N ARG A 423 -3.96 15.56 -28.33
CA ARG A 423 -3.83 14.21 -28.87
C ARG A 423 -4.27 14.12 -30.32
N PHE A 424 -3.82 13.06 -30.99
CA PHE A 424 -4.42 12.61 -32.23
C PHE A 424 -4.89 11.17 -32.10
N VAL A 425 -6.18 10.95 -32.32
CA VAL A 425 -6.78 9.62 -32.38
C VAL A 425 -6.74 9.14 -33.82
N LEU A 426 -5.99 8.06 -34.06
CA LEU A 426 -5.79 7.46 -35.38
C LEU A 426 -6.84 6.39 -35.65
N ALA A 427 -7.20 5.61 -34.63
CA ALA A 427 -8.10 4.48 -34.74
C ALA A 427 -8.67 4.08 -33.38
N THR A 428 -9.80 3.38 -33.38
CA THR A 428 -10.33 2.73 -32.18
C THR A 428 -9.42 1.55 -31.80
N PRO A 429 -8.98 1.44 -30.53
CA PRO A 429 -8.26 0.26 -30.05
C PRO A 429 -9.06 -1.02 -30.31
N ARG A 430 -8.37 -2.11 -30.64
CA ARG A 430 -8.92 -3.46 -30.84
C ARG A 430 -8.10 -4.45 -30.01
N PRO A 431 -8.12 -4.33 -28.67
CA PRO A 431 -7.35 -5.20 -27.82
C PRO A 431 -7.75 -6.65 -28.03
N THR A 432 -6.76 -7.53 -28.09
CA THR A 432 -7.02 -8.96 -28.19
C THR A 432 -7.54 -9.48 -26.86
N ALA A 433 -8.46 -10.44 -26.89
CA ALA A 433 -8.99 -11.05 -25.66
C ALA A 433 -7.89 -11.73 -24.82
N ARG A 434 -6.79 -12.12 -25.47
CA ARG A 434 -5.56 -12.60 -24.84
C ARG A 434 -4.36 -12.07 -25.61
N PRO A 435 -3.62 -11.09 -25.05
CA PRO A 435 -2.36 -10.63 -25.60
C PRO A 435 -1.36 -11.79 -25.72
N SER A 436 -0.46 -11.71 -26.70
CA SER A 436 0.60 -12.70 -26.86
C SER A 436 1.69 -12.47 -25.82
N GLY A 437 1.81 -13.41 -24.88
CA GLY A 437 2.85 -13.39 -23.85
C GLY A 437 2.39 -12.78 -22.53
N ASP A 438 3.38 -12.44 -21.70
CA ASP A 438 3.18 -11.88 -20.37
C ASP A 438 2.80 -10.40 -20.46
N GLU A 439 2.14 -9.90 -19.43
CA GLU A 439 1.77 -8.49 -19.29
C GLU A 439 2.72 -7.82 -18.28
N ILE A 440 3.31 -6.70 -18.69
CA ILE A 440 4.32 -5.97 -17.91
C ILE A 440 3.87 -4.54 -17.76
N GLY A 441 3.70 -4.10 -16.51
CA GLY A 441 3.54 -2.69 -16.18
C GLY A 441 4.86 -2.11 -15.69
N LEU A 442 5.26 -0.97 -16.24
CA LEU A 442 6.46 -0.25 -15.85
C LEU A 442 6.14 0.88 -14.86
N THR A 443 7.17 1.35 -14.17
CA THR A 443 7.03 2.42 -13.16
C THR A 443 6.66 3.77 -13.74
N ASP A 444 6.90 4.01 -15.04
CA ASP A 444 6.49 5.23 -15.75
C ASP A 444 5.04 5.20 -16.24
N GLY A 445 4.30 4.12 -15.95
CA GLY A 445 2.92 3.90 -16.39
C GLY A 445 2.80 3.15 -17.72
N SER A 446 3.90 2.76 -18.36
CA SER A 446 3.84 1.97 -19.60
C SER A 446 3.30 0.55 -19.34
N LEU A 447 2.52 0.04 -20.28
CA LEU A 447 1.98 -1.30 -20.38
C LEU A 447 2.52 -1.95 -21.66
N LEU A 448 3.15 -3.11 -21.51
CA LEU A 448 3.77 -3.88 -22.59
C LEU A 448 3.31 -5.34 -22.51
N PHE A 449 3.26 -6.01 -23.66
CA PHE A 449 3.04 -7.45 -23.77
C PHE A 449 4.23 -8.13 -24.47
N GLY A 450 4.55 -9.36 -24.04
CA GLY A 450 5.51 -10.18 -24.77
C GLY A 450 6.11 -11.30 -23.93
N ALA A 451 6.99 -12.09 -24.53
CA ALA A 451 7.61 -13.21 -23.83
C ALA A 451 8.70 -12.69 -22.88
N THR A 452 8.65 -13.10 -21.60
CA THR A 452 9.62 -12.63 -20.60
C THR A 452 10.49 -13.73 -20.02
N ARG A 453 11.75 -13.38 -19.75
CA ARG A 453 12.70 -14.21 -19.00
C ARG A 453 13.52 -13.34 -18.03
N PHE A 454 13.89 -13.91 -16.90
CA PHE A 454 14.83 -13.29 -15.97
C PHE A 454 16.27 -13.57 -16.41
N GLU A 455 17.11 -12.54 -16.46
CA GLU A 455 18.54 -12.69 -16.81
C GLU A 455 19.37 -11.66 -16.03
N GLY A 456 20.36 -12.14 -15.27
CA GLY A 456 21.14 -11.26 -14.38
C GLY A 456 20.23 -10.49 -13.42
N ASN A 457 20.29 -9.16 -13.45
CA ASN A 457 19.48 -8.29 -12.59
C ASN A 457 18.33 -7.60 -13.38
N GLN A 458 17.96 -8.17 -14.53
CA GLN A 458 17.04 -7.55 -15.50
C GLN A 458 15.95 -8.54 -15.93
N LEU A 459 14.80 -7.98 -16.30
CA LEU A 459 13.76 -8.69 -17.03
C LEU A 459 13.98 -8.45 -18.51
N LEU A 460 14.18 -9.54 -19.26
CA LEU A 460 14.24 -9.47 -20.72
C LEU A 460 12.86 -9.72 -21.28
N LEU A 461 12.42 -8.80 -22.13
CA LEU A 461 11.15 -8.83 -22.81
C LEU A 461 11.39 -8.94 -24.31
N GLN A 462 10.91 -10.01 -24.92
CA GLN A 462 10.82 -10.14 -26.37
C GLN A 462 9.49 -9.56 -26.84
N HIS A 463 9.51 -8.34 -27.37
CA HIS A 463 8.35 -7.60 -27.85
C HIS A 463 8.20 -7.72 -29.38
N GLU A 464 6.98 -7.85 -29.89
CA GLU A 464 6.71 -8.04 -31.32
C GLU A 464 7.23 -6.87 -32.18
N THR A 465 6.97 -5.63 -31.74
CA THR A 465 7.35 -4.42 -32.49
C THR A 465 8.71 -3.84 -32.09
N LEU A 466 9.15 -4.07 -30.86
CA LEU A 466 10.30 -3.36 -30.27
C LEU A 466 11.56 -4.23 -30.23
N GLY A 467 11.42 -5.53 -30.54
CA GLY A 467 12.49 -6.51 -30.40
C GLY A 467 12.78 -6.84 -28.93
N GLU A 468 14.02 -7.22 -28.66
CA GLU A 468 14.46 -7.51 -27.29
C GLU A 468 14.65 -6.21 -26.49
N LEU A 469 14.01 -6.13 -25.33
CA LEU A 469 14.16 -5.06 -24.35
C LEU A 469 14.75 -5.61 -23.07
N LYS A 470 15.76 -4.92 -22.55
CA LYS A 470 16.43 -5.22 -21.28
C LYS A 470 15.94 -4.23 -20.23
N LEU A 471 15.00 -4.66 -19.38
CA LEU A 471 14.36 -3.82 -18.39
C LEU A 471 15.01 -4.06 -17.02
N ALA A 472 15.51 -3.01 -16.39
CA ALA A 472 15.97 -3.10 -15.00
C ALA A 472 14.79 -3.49 -14.09
N TRP A 473 15.01 -4.39 -13.12
CA TRP A 473 13.92 -4.90 -12.27
C TRP A 473 13.18 -3.80 -11.51
N ASN A 474 13.89 -2.75 -11.08
CA ASN A 474 13.31 -1.59 -10.42
C ASN A 474 12.44 -0.71 -11.33
N ALA A 475 12.54 -0.84 -12.66
CA ALA A 475 11.69 -0.17 -13.63
C ALA A 475 10.40 -0.97 -13.93
N VAL A 476 10.33 -2.24 -13.52
CA VAL A 476 9.15 -3.09 -13.63
C VAL A 476 8.28 -2.88 -12.41
N HIS A 477 7.10 -2.29 -12.58
CA HIS A 477 6.12 -2.18 -11.50
C HIS A 477 5.39 -3.50 -11.28
N TYR A 478 4.96 -4.20 -12.33
CA TYR A 478 4.44 -5.54 -12.20
C TYR A 478 4.74 -6.41 -13.42
N LEU A 479 4.79 -7.71 -13.18
CA LEU A 479 4.88 -8.76 -14.18
C LEU A 479 3.76 -9.77 -13.92
N ARG A 480 2.85 -9.92 -14.87
CA ARG A 480 1.75 -10.90 -14.86
C ARG A 480 2.00 -11.92 -15.96
N ARG A 481 2.13 -13.17 -15.57
CA ARG A 481 2.52 -14.26 -16.46
C ARG A 481 1.32 -14.85 -17.19
N THR A 482 1.50 -15.17 -18.47
CA THR A 482 0.53 -15.88 -19.31
C THR A 482 1.10 -17.25 -19.65
N ILE A 483 0.90 -18.18 -18.73
CA ILE A 483 1.42 -19.55 -18.82
C ILE A 483 0.30 -20.54 -19.15
N ALA A 484 0.65 -21.66 -19.79
CA ALA A 484 -0.31 -22.71 -20.10
C ALA A 484 -0.94 -23.28 -18.81
N GLY A 485 -2.28 -23.30 -18.74
CA GLY A 485 -3.02 -23.81 -17.59
C GLY A 485 -3.30 -22.77 -16.49
N LEU A 486 -2.76 -21.56 -16.58
CA LEU A 486 -3.15 -20.45 -15.68
C LEU A 486 -4.27 -19.63 -16.33
N ILE A 487 -5.33 -19.38 -15.57
CA ILE A 487 -6.45 -18.53 -15.98
C ILE A 487 -6.62 -17.45 -14.92
N TRP A 488 -6.57 -16.20 -15.37
CA TRP A 488 -6.82 -15.06 -14.51
C TRP A 488 -8.30 -14.75 -14.45
N LEU A 489 -8.84 -14.55 -13.24
CA LEU A 489 -10.29 -14.41 -13.02
C LEU A 489 -10.91 -13.19 -13.71
N ASP A 490 -10.15 -12.10 -13.83
CA ASP A 490 -10.56 -10.89 -14.54
C ASP A 490 -10.70 -11.10 -16.06
N SER A 491 -10.10 -12.16 -16.61
CA SER A 491 -10.24 -12.59 -18.00
C SER A 491 -11.39 -13.56 -18.25
N VAL A 492 -12.07 -14.03 -17.20
CA VAL A 492 -13.16 -14.99 -17.31
C VAL A 492 -14.47 -14.24 -17.59
N PRO A 493 -15.27 -14.67 -18.59
CA PRO A 493 -16.60 -14.11 -18.82
C PRO A 493 -17.42 -14.16 -17.53
N ARG A 494 -18.01 -13.02 -17.18
CA ARG A 494 -18.78 -12.86 -15.94
C ARG A 494 -20.15 -12.27 -16.20
N THR A 495 -21.14 -12.77 -15.47
CA THR A 495 -22.44 -12.13 -15.34
C THR A 495 -22.51 -11.49 -13.96
N VAL A 496 -22.74 -10.18 -13.94
CA VAL A 496 -22.96 -9.42 -12.71
C VAL A 496 -24.46 -9.21 -12.58
N MET A 497 -25.04 -9.72 -11.49
CA MET A 497 -26.43 -9.44 -11.15
C MET A 497 -26.44 -8.48 -9.96
N GLU A 498 -26.76 -7.22 -10.24
CA GLU A 498 -26.99 -6.22 -9.20
C GLU A 498 -28.41 -6.41 -8.66
N SER A 499 -28.56 -6.85 -7.42
CA SER A 499 -29.88 -6.82 -6.79
C SER A 499 -30.12 -5.39 -6.29
N ILE A 500 -31.15 -4.73 -6.83
CA ILE A 500 -31.50 -3.35 -6.49
C ILE A 500 -32.03 -3.30 -5.05
N GLY A 501 -31.21 -2.83 -4.12
CA GLY A 501 -31.64 -2.30 -2.83
C GLY A 501 -31.63 -0.77 -2.83
N PRO A 502 -32.39 -0.08 -1.98
CA PRO A 502 -32.42 1.38 -1.96
C PRO A 502 -31.12 1.89 -1.34
N ALA A 503 -30.13 2.26 -2.14
CA ALA A 503 -28.93 2.94 -1.65
C ALA A 503 -28.25 3.76 -2.75
N LEU A 504 -27.81 4.95 -2.34
CA LEU A 504 -27.07 5.95 -3.10
C LEU A 504 -25.95 5.34 -3.98
N PRO A 505 -25.67 5.93 -5.16
CA PRO A 505 -24.63 5.44 -6.06
C PRO A 505 -23.26 5.48 -5.38
N PRO A 506 -22.39 4.48 -5.62
CA PRO A 506 -21.08 4.40 -4.99
C PRO A 506 -20.18 5.57 -5.44
N PRO A 507 -19.24 6.01 -4.59
CA PRO A 507 -18.21 6.95 -5.00
C PRO A 507 -17.36 6.34 -6.13
N ALA A 508 -16.92 7.20 -7.05
CA ALA A 508 -16.15 6.79 -8.22
C ALA A 508 -14.92 5.95 -7.84
N PRO A 509 -14.58 4.89 -8.61
CA PRO A 509 -13.38 4.11 -8.36
C PRO A 509 -12.14 5.01 -8.41
N ARG A 510 -11.26 4.89 -7.41
CA ARG A 510 -9.98 5.59 -7.36
C ARG A 510 -8.85 4.62 -7.68
N LEU A 511 -7.94 5.00 -8.58
CA LEU A 511 -6.69 4.28 -8.79
C LEU A 511 -5.86 4.37 -7.49
N THR A 512 -5.43 3.22 -6.96
CA THR A 512 -4.62 3.19 -5.74
C THR A 512 -3.15 3.08 -6.15
N THR A 513 -2.33 4.06 -5.76
CA THR A 513 -0.88 4.10 -6.05
C THR A 513 -0.06 3.18 -5.13
N THR A 514 -0.71 2.52 -4.18
CA THR A 514 -0.11 1.66 -3.16
C THR A 514 -0.57 0.21 -3.35
N VAL A 515 0.40 -0.71 -3.40
CA VAL A 515 0.18 -2.15 -3.45
C VAL A 515 -0.28 -2.59 -2.05
N THR A 516 -1.59 -2.58 -1.83
CA THR A 516 -2.20 -3.07 -0.59
C THR A 516 -2.63 -4.53 -0.75
N ASP A 517 -2.66 -5.29 0.35
CA ASP A 517 -3.04 -6.70 0.33
C ASP A 517 -4.41 -6.98 -0.29
N SER A 518 -5.30 -6.00 -0.27
CA SER A 518 -6.71 -6.12 -0.66
C SER A 518 -7.04 -5.84 -2.13
N HIS A 519 -6.07 -5.41 -2.97
CA HIS A 519 -6.42 -4.81 -4.27
C HIS A 519 -5.59 -5.21 -5.49
N THR A 520 -4.69 -6.19 -5.40
CA THR A 520 -3.89 -6.60 -6.57
C THR A 520 -4.77 -7.32 -7.60
N ARG A 521 -5.39 -6.53 -8.50
CA ARG A 521 -6.44 -6.94 -9.46
C ARG A 521 -7.59 -7.68 -8.80
N SER A 522 -8.15 -7.07 -7.75
CA SER A 522 -9.33 -7.60 -7.09
C SER A 522 -10.59 -7.34 -7.91
N LEU A 523 -11.51 -8.30 -7.88
CA LEU A 523 -12.87 -8.07 -8.32
C LEU A 523 -13.65 -7.47 -7.16
N ARG A 524 -14.09 -6.22 -7.33
CA ARG A 524 -14.93 -5.57 -6.34
C ARG A 524 -16.37 -6.05 -6.50
N ILE A 525 -16.94 -6.60 -5.43
CA ILE A 525 -18.33 -7.09 -5.37
C ILE A 525 -19.05 -6.21 -4.33
N MET A 526 -20.21 -5.66 -4.67
CA MET A 526 -21.01 -4.84 -3.75
C MET A 526 -21.93 -5.73 -2.90
N PRO A 527 -22.42 -5.24 -1.74
CA PRO A 527 -23.52 -5.89 -1.04
C PRO A 527 -24.67 -6.25 -1.99
N HIS A 528 -25.15 -7.48 -1.89
CA HIS A 528 -26.20 -8.06 -2.75
C HIS A 528 -25.88 -8.14 -4.25
N THR A 529 -24.60 -7.99 -4.65
CA THR A 529 -24.16 -8.38 -6.00
C THR A 529 -23.90 -9.87 -6.04
N VAL A 530 -24.55 -10.57 -6.97
CA VAL A 530 -24.21 -11.96 -7.30
C VAL A 530 -23.33 -11.96 -8.53
N LEU A 531 -22.14 -12.55 -8.41
CA LEU A 531 -21.23 -12.75 -9.52
C LEU A 531 -21.28 -14.22 -9.95
N ARG A 532 -21.60 -14.46 -11.22
CA ARG A 532 -21.49 -15.80 -11.83
C ARG A 532 -20.34 -15.81 -12.82
N LEU A 533 -19.42 -16.76 -12.64
CA LEU A 533 -18.23 -16.94 -13.45
C LEU A 533 -18.30 -18.26 -14.19
N SER A 534 -18.18 -18.21 -15.51
CA SER A 534 -18.15 -19.41 -16.35
C SER A 534 -16.70 -19.86 -16.54
N LEU A 535 -16.22 -20.74 -15.67
CA LEU A 535 -14.88 -21.30 -15.79
C LEU A 535 -14.77 -22.15 -17.08
N PRO A 536 -13.65 -22.06 -17.81
CA PRO A 536 -13.44 -22.91 -18.98
C PRO A 536 -13.32 -24.38 -18.58
N ALA A 537 -13.65 -25.28 -19.52
CA ALA A 537 -13.58 -26.71 -19.28
C ALA A 537 -12.18 -27.13 -18.78
N PRO A 538 -12.09 -27.85 -17.66
CA PRO A 538 -10.81 -28.25 -17.10
C PRO A 538 -10.10 -29.20 -18.07
N ARG A 539 -8.80 -28.96 -18.33
CA ARG A 539 -7.95 -29.87 -19.10
C ARG A 539 -7.28 -30.94 -18.23
N GLY A 540 -7.65 -31.00 -16.95
CA GLY A 540 -7.06 -31.84 -15.91
C GLY A 540 -7.48 -31.36 -14.50
N PRO A 541 -6.94 -31.95 -13.42
CA PRO A 541 -7.20 -31.50 -12.05
C PRO A 541 -6.83 -30.02 -11.92
N SER A 542 -7.80 -29.21 -11.52
CA SER A 542 -7.69 -27.75 -11.49
C SER A 542 -7.85 -27.28 -10.05
N VAL A 543 -6.98 -26.35 -9.62
CA VAL A 543 -7.04 -25.77 -8.26
C VAL A 543 -7.46 -24.32 -8.38
N PHE A 544 -8.60 -23.96 -7.79
CA PHE A 544 -8.99 -22.57 -7.63
C PHE A 544 -8.17 -21.93 -6.51
N ARG A 545 -7.43 -20.87 -6.82
CA ARG A 545 -6.72 -20.05 -5.83
C ARG A 545 -7.29 -18.63 -5.87
N GLY A 546 -7.97 -18.24 -4.80
CA GLY A 546 -8.50 -16.89 -4.61
C GLY A 546 -8.66 -16.59 -3.13
N GLN A 547 -8.57 -15.31 -2.76
CA GLN A 547 -8.86 -14.82 -1.42
C GLN A 547 -9.86 -13.67 -1.53
N LEU A 548 -10.87 -13.67 -0.66
CA LEU A 548 -11.81 -12.56 -0.52
C LEU A 548 -11.30 -11.65 0.59
N HIS A 549 -11.25 -10.34 0.33
CA HIS A 549 -10.85 -9.34 1.31
C HIS A 549 -12.00 -8.36 1.55
N LEU A 550 -12.29 -8.09 2.83
CA LEU A 550 -13.25 -7.06 3.21
C LEU A 550 -12.63 -5.68 2.97
N VAL A 551 -13.41 -4.79 2.36
CA VAL A 551 -13.04 -3.38 2.15
C VAL A 551 -13.59 -2.55 3.32
N PRO A 552 -12.84 -1.56 3.86
CA PRO A 552 -13.34 -0.69 4.91
C PRO A 552 -14.72 -0.11 4.59
N GLY A 553 -15.64 -0.16 5.57
CA GLY A 553 -17.01 0.34 5.44
C GLY A 553 -18.05 -0.68 4.95
N ASN A 554 -17.68 -1.93 4.67
CA ASN A 554 -18.64 -2.98 4.33
C ASN A 554 -19.44 -3.42 5.58
N ARG A 555 -20.79 -3.41 5.49
CA ARG A 555 -21.72 -3.81 6.56
C ARG A 555 -22.45 -5.13 6.27
N ALA A 556 -22.24 -5.73 5.09
CA ALA A 556 -22.95 -6.93 4.68
C ALA A 556 -22.35 -8.19 5.31
N ARG A 557 -23.22 -9.13 5.69
CA ARG A 557 -22.83 -10.48 6.09
C ARG A 557 -22.33 -11.22 4.85
N LEU A 558 -21.10 -11.75 4.92
CA LEU A 558 -20.54 -12.53 3.82
C LEU A 558 -21.13 -13.95 3.88
N GLU A 559 -21.86 -14.34 2.83
CA GLU A 559 -22.28 -15.72 2.59
C GLU A 559 -21.58 -16.18 1.30
N VAL A 560 -20.77 -17.23 1.40
CA VAL A 560 -19.95 -17.78 0.30
C VAL A 560 -20.58 -19.07 -0.19
#